data_AF-A0A9D4N254-F1
#
_entry.id   AF-A0A9D4N254-F1
#
_cell.length_a   1.000
_cell.length_b   1.000
_cell.length_c   1.000
_cell.angle_alpha   90.00
_cell.angle_beta   90.00
_cell.angle_gamma   90.00
#
_symmetry.space_group_name_H-M   'P 1'
#
loop_
_entity.id
_entity.type
_entity.pdbx_description
1 polymer ?
#
loop_
_entity_poly.entity_id
_entity_poly.type
_entity_poly.pdbx_seq_one_letter_code
_entity_poly.pdbx_strand_id
1 'polypeptide(L)' 'MISVCEYSGKWYEAGDGFPDDDGCNTCNCQRGSAVACTLMLCLGTPIPENVK' A
#
# COMPACT_ATOMS: atom_id res chain seq x y z
N MET A 1 -17.23 -4.47 14.07
CA MET A 1 -17.04 -3.59 12.91
C MET A 1 -15.73 -3.98 12.25
N ILE A 2 -15.80 -4.49 11.03
CA ILE A 2 -14.60 -4.73 10.20
C ILE A 2 -14.21 -3.36 9.64
N SER A 3 -12.95 -2.97 9.80
CA SER A 3 -12.41 -1.76 9.16
C SER A 3 -11.71 -2.20 7.88
N VAL A 4 -12.14 -1.64 6.74
CA VAL A 4 -11.52 -1.88 5.43
C VAL A 4 -10.99 -0.59 4.85
N CYS A 5 -9.92 -0.66 4.08
CA CYS A 5 -9.35 0.44 3.33
C CYS A 5 -9.55 0.21 1.83
N GLU A 6 -9.94 1.24 1.10
CA GLU A 6 -9.88 1.25 -0.36
C GLU A 6 -8.58 1.91 -0.80
N TYR A 7 -7.78 1.21 -1.61
CA TYR A 7 -6.55 1.74 -2.19
C TYR A 7 -6.38 1.25 -3.62
N SER A 8 -6.26 2.19 -4.57
CA SER A 8 -6.15 1.92 -6.01
C SER A 8 -7.23 0.93 -6.54
N GLY A 9 -8.47 1.10 -6.06
CA GLY A 9 -9.61 0.25 -6.42
C GLY A 9 -9.61 -1.17 -5.82
N LYS A 10 -8.65 -1.49 -4.94
CA LYS A 10 -8.59 -2.73 -4.16
C LYS A 10 -9.01 -2.48 -2.72
N TRP A 11 -9.54 -3.53 -2.08
CA TRP A 11 -9.98 -3.49 -0.68
C TRP A 11 -9.04 -4.30 0.20
N TYR A 12 -8.65 -3.72 1.34
CA TYR A 12 -7.73 -4.31 2.31
C TYR A 12 -8.35 -4.31 3.71
N GLU A 13 -8.10 -5.34 4.50
CA GLU A 13 -8.54 -5.41 5.89
C GLU A 13 -7.58 -4.66 6.81
N ALA A 14 -8.09 -4.16 7.94
CA ALA A 14 -7.23 -3.52 8.94
C ALA A 14 -6.15 -4.49 9.45
N GLY A 15 -4.90 -4.09 9.27
CA GLY A 15 -3.71 -4.91 9.55
C GLY A 15 -2.97 -5.33 8.28
N ASP A 16 -3.60 -5.29 7.11
CA ASP A 16 -2.96 -5.65 5.86
C ASP A 16 -1.84 -4.67 5.50
N GLY A 17 -0.75 -5.23 4.97
CA GLY A 17 0.33 -4.49 4.32
C GLY A 17 0.37 -4.84 2.83
N PHE A 18 0.60 -3.83 1.99
CA PHE A 18 0.61 -3.99 0.53
C PHE A 18 1.58 -2.99 -0.12
N PRO A 19 2.15 -3.30 -1.31
CA PRO A 19 2.94 -2.34 -2.06
C PRO A 19 2.08 -1.17 -2.56
N ASP A 20 2.65 0.02 -2.60
CA ASP A 20 2.08 1.18 -3.27
C ASP A 20 2.10 0.98 -4.81
N ASP A 21 1.36 1.80 -5.54
CA ASP A 21 1.25 1.77 -7.00
C ASP A 21 2.58 2.06 -7.71
N ASP A 22 3.54 2.67 -7.00
CA ASP A 22 4.91 2.86 -7.49
C ASP A 22 5.79 1.59 -7.37
N GLY A 23 5.29 0.54 -6.69
CA GLY A 23 6.00 -0.72 -6.44
C GLY A 23 7.21 -0.60 -5.50
N CYS A 24 7.48 0.60 -4.98
CA CYS A 24 8.64 0.97 -4.19
C CYS A 24 8.25 1.19 -2.74
N ASN A 25 7.22 2.02 -2.51
CA ASN A 25 6.69 2.26 -1.19
C ASN A 25 5.80 1.11 -0.75
N THR A 26 5.65 0.98 0.57
CA THR A 26 4.74 0.01 1.18
C THR A 26 3.71 0.75 2.02
N CYS A 27 2.47 0.32 1.92
CA CYS A 27 1.32 0.86 2.60
C CYS A 27 0.74 -0.15 3.59
N ASN A 28 0.03 0.35 4.59
CA ASN A 28 -0.68 -0.45 5.58
C ASN A 28 -2.11 0.08 5.76
N CYS A 29 -3.09 -0.83 5.81
CA CYS A 29 -4.45 -0.49 6.22
C CYS A 29 -4.55 -0.45 7.74
N GLN A 30 -4.91 0.71 8.27
CA GLN A 30 -5.07 0.94 9.71
C GLN A 30 -6.52 0.77 10.14
N ARG A 31 -6.71 0.54 11.46
CA ARG A 31 -8.05 0.58 12.04
C ARG A 31 -8.65 1.97 11.84
N GLY A 32 -9.90 2.03 11.40
CA GLY A 32 -10.56 3.29 11.03
C GLY A 32 -10.48 3.64 9.54
N SER A 33 -10.15 2.68 8.67
CA SER A 33 -10.20 2.83 7.20
C SER A 33 -9.21 3.87 6.66
N ALA A 34 -8.06 4.02 7.33
CA ALA A 34 -6.98 4.89 6.90
C ALA A 34 -5.83 4.08 6.30
N VAL A 35 -5.21 4.59 5.24
CA VAL A 35 -3.99 4.03 4.65
C VAL A 35 -2.81 4.90 5.04
N ALA A 36 -1.72 4.28 5.49
CA ALA A 36 -0.44 4.95 5.70
C ALA A 36 0.66 4.25 4.89
N CYS A 37 1.47 5.02 4.19
CA CYS A 37 2.55 4.51 3.35
C CYS A 37 3.91 5.01 3.82
N THR A 38 4.96 4.25 3.51
CA THR A 38 6.34 4.73 3.63
C THR A 38 6.58 5.90 2.67
N LEU A 39 7.63 6.68 2.93
CA LEU A 39 8.07 7.74 2.05
C LEU A 39 9.54 7.55 1.69
N MET A 40 9.81 6.56 0.84
CA MET A 40 11.13 6.27 0.31
C MET A 40 11.36 7.04 -1.00
N LEU A 41 12.61 7.44 -1.24
CA LEU A 41 12.99 8.03 -2.52
C LEU A 41 13.03 6.93 -3.59
N CYS A 42 12.11 6.98 -4.55
CA CYS A 42 12.02 6.01 -5.64
C CYS A 42 12.63 6.59 -6.92
N LEU A 43 13.66 5.93 -7.44
CA LEU A 43 14.41 6.38 -8.62
C LEU A 43 13.66 6.01 -9.90
N GLY A 44 12.74 6.87 -10.33
CA GLY A 44 12.40 7.11 -11.74
C GLY A 44 11.75 6.00 -12.59
N THR A 45 11.49 4.81 -12.08
CA THR A 45 10.67 3.80 -12.75
C THR A 45 9.80 3.10 -11.71
N PRO A 46 8.52 2.80 -11.98
CA PRO A 46 7.79 1.81 -11.20
C PRO A 46 8.68 0.58 -11.07
N ILE A 47 8.91 0.08 -9.86
CA ILE A 47 9.78 -1.09 -9.72
C ILE A 47 9.11 -2.21 -10.50
N PRO A 48 9.77 -2.81 -11.51
CA PRO A 48 9.16 -3.92 -12.24
C PRO A 48 8.82 -5.01 -11.23
N GLU A 49 7.56 -5.44 -11.27
CA GLU A 49 6.86 -6.40 -10.39
C GLU A 49 7.59 -7.76 -10.14
N ASN A 50 8.76 -7.95 -10.75
CA ASN A 50 9.55 -9.18 -10.76
C ASN A 50 10.85 -9.10 -9.94
N VAL A 51 11.08 -8.04 -9.16
CA VAL A 51 12.15 -8.00 -8.15
C VAL A 51 11.55 -8.43 -6.80
N LYS A 52 11.29 -9.73 -6.67
CA LYS A 52 10.92 -10.36 -5.39
C LYS A 52 12.17 -10.63 -4.55
#